data_AF-A0AAE1EYM2-F1
#
_entry.id   AF-A0AAE1EYM2-F1
#
_cell.length_a   1.000
_cell.length_b   1.000
_cell.length_c   1.000
_cell.angle_alpha   90.00
_cell.angle_beta   90.00
_cell.angle_gamma   90.00
#
_symmetry.space_group_name_H-M   'P 1'
#
loop_
_entity.id
_entity.type
_entity.pdbx_description
1 polymer ?
#
loop_
_entity_poly.entity_id
_entity_poly.type
_entity_poly.pdbx_seq_one_letter_code
_entity_poly.pdbx_strand_id
1 'polypeptide(L)'
;MQTAYARIVHDRHLQRTQRGSGEVDGRKPAATFATVVKDLCRRLIAFLFTQVGVCGLVVAYNILGAFIFRAVEGKFGDPTPEQTASHLREEMVGRLWNVTIKLNILEEGLWRQEVVGALEDFQKSVVPLVKTRGYRGVLPLEAWSFSAALMYSLSVYTTIG
;
A
#
# COMPACT_ATOMS: atom_id res chain seq x y z
N MET A 1 51.57 40.66 51.78
CA MET A 1 50.77 39.55 51.21
C MET A 1 49.43 39.98 50.59
N GLN A 2 49.06 41.27 50.55
CA GLN A 2 47.77 41.71 49.96
C GLN A 2 47.81 41.97 48.44
N THR A 3 49.00 42.18 47.86
CA THR A 3 49.17 42.53 46.43
C THR A 3 49.02 41.36 45.47
N ALA A 4 49.30 40.12 45.91
CA ALA A 4 49.16 38.92 45.07
C ALA A 4 47.67 38.52 44.89
N TYR A 5 46.87 38.67 45.94
CA TYR A 5 45.45 38.32 45.89
C TYR A 5 44.65 39.24 44.94
N ALA A 6 44.96 40.54 44.94
CA ALA A 6 44.30 41.52 44.07
C ALA A 6 44.51 41.22 42.58
N ARG A 7 45.70 40.74 42.19
CA ARG A 7 45.99 40.36 40.79
C ARG A 7 45.19 39.14 40.33
N ILE A 8 45.07 38.12 41.20
CA ILE A 8 44.34 36.89 40.89
C ILE A 8 42.83 37.14 40.73
N VAL A 9 42.28 38.10 41.47
CA VAL A 9 40.87 38.48 41.34
C VAL A 9 40.65 39.30 40.07
N HIS A 10 41.55 40.25 39.76
CA HIS A 10 41.48 41.05 38.54
C HIS A 10 41.56 40.21 37.25
N ASP A 11 42.46 39.22 37.20
CA ASP A 11 42.58 38.31 36.05
C ASP A 11 41.33 37.44 35.84
N ARG A 12 40.67 37.03 36.93
CA ARG A 12 39.40 36.28 36.82
C ARG A 12 38.26 37.11 36.24
N HIS A 13 38.23 38.43 36.49
CA HIS A 13 37.22 39.31 35.90
C HIS A 13 37.48 39.57 34.41
N LEU A 14 38.75 39.66 33.99
CA LEU A 14 39.12 39.77 32.57
C LEU A 14 38.81 38.47 31.80
N GLN A 15 39.10 37.30 32.38
CA GLN A 15 38.75 36.01 31.78
C GLN A 15 37.24 35.79 31.68
N ARG A 16 36.46 36.22 32.67
CA ARG A 16 34.98 36.17 32.59
C ARG A 16 34.41 37.10 31.51
N THR A 17 35.02 38.26 31.31
CA THR A 17 34.57 39.22 30.29
C THR A 17 34.94 38.76 28.88
N GLN A 18 36.09 38.08 28.68
CA GLN A 18 36.43 37.49 27.38
C GLN A 18 35.60 36.25 27.02
N ARG A 19 35.16 35.45 28.01
CA ARG A 19 34.39 34.23 27.74
C ARG A 19 32.93 34.50 27.34
N GLY A 20 32.45 35.73 27.51
CA GLY A 20 31.12 36.18 27.07
C GLY A 20 31.07 36.82 25.67
N SER A 21 32.20 36.89 24.95
CA SER A 21 32.28 37.52 23.62
C SER A 21 32.70 36.51 22.55
N GLY A 22 31.92 35.42 22.44
CA GLY A 22 32.07 34.39 21.42
C GLY A 22 30.74 33.85 20.90
N GLU A 23 29.63 34.52 21.18
CA GLU A 23 28.33 34.23 20.57
C GLU A 23 28.21 35.07 19.29
N VAL A 24 28.95 34.65 18.26
CA VAL A 24 28.71 35.13 16.90
C VAL A 24 27.45 34.41 16.42
N ASP A 25 26.37 35.18 16.45
CA ASP A 25 25.09 34.99 15.77
C ASP A 25 25.27 34.28 14.41
N GLY A 26 25.13 32.96 14.45
CA GLY A 26 25.02 32.12 13.28
C GLY A 26 23.63 32.27 12.70
N ARG A 27 23.42 33.36 11.96
CA ARG A 27 22.35 33.59 10.97
C ARG A 27 21.61 32.28 10.64
N LYS A 28 20.43 32.05 11.22
CA LYS A 28 19.55 30.93 10.82
C LYS A 28 19.32 31.07 9.31
N PRO A 29 19.85 30.18 8.45
CA PRO A 29 19.58 30.30 7.03
C PRO A 29 18.08 30.12 6.84
N ALA A 30 17.47 30.96 6.00
CA ALA A 30 16.11 30.77 5.55
C ALA A 30 15.97 29.29 5.12
N ALA A 31 15.01 28.58 5.72
CA ALA A 31 14.86 27.14 5.58
C ALA A 31 14.73 26.79 4.10
N THR A 32 15.86 26.42 3.50
CA THR A 32 15.91 25.93 2.13
C THR A 32 15.46 24.49 2.20
N PHE A 33 14.59 24.05 1.29
CA PHE A 33 14.04 22.69 1.28
C PHE A 33 15.13 21.60 1.50
N ALA A 34 16.32 21.81 0.93
CA ALA A 34 17.50 20.97 1.12
C ALA A 34 17.98 20.85 2.59
N THR A 35 17.95 21.93 3.37
CA THR A 35 18.33 21.92 4.79
C THR A 35 17.31 21.20 5.66
N VAL A 36 16.01 21.36 5.36
CA VAL A 36 14.92 20.65 6.04
C VAL A 36 14.98 19.15 5.74
N VAL A 37 15.22 18.76 4.49
CA VAL A 37 15.40 17.36 4.10
C VAL A 37 16.65 16.76 4.76
N LYS A 38 17.76 17.49 4.79
CA LYS A 38 18.99 17.04 5.46
C LYS A 38 18.78 16.81 6.96
N ASP A 39 18.06 17.71 7.63
CA ASP A 39 17.77 17.59 9.05
C ASP A 39 16.73 16.51 9.34
N LEU A 40 15.75 16.32 8.45
CA LEU A 40 14.82 15.19 8.51
C LEU A 40 15.57 13.86 8.35
N CYS A 41 16.45 13.72 7.35
CA CYS A 41 17.27 12.52 7.17
C CYS A 41 18.12 12.22 8.41
N ARG A 42 18.76 13.24 9.00
CA ARG A 42 19.57 13.05 10.22
C ARG A 42 18.73 12.57 11.40
N ARG A 43 17.55 13.17 11.60
CA ARG A 43 16.61 12.77 12.66
C ARG A 43 15.99 11.41 12.40
N LEU A 44 15.67 11.09 11.16
CA LEU A 44 15.19 9.76 10.74
C LEU A 44 16.26 8.71 11.02
N ILE A 45 17.51 8.92 10.62
CA ILE A 45 18.61 8.00 10.90
C ILE A 45 18.77 7.78 12.40
N ALA A 46 18.75 8.85 13.21
CA ALA A 46 18.82 8.73 14.67
C ALA A 46 17.61 7.97 15.26
N PHE A 47 16.42 8.16 14.70
CA PHE A 47 15.20 7.46 15.11
C PHE A 47 15.19 5.98 14.69
N LEU A 48 15.71 5.65 13.51
CA LEU A 48 15.79 4.29 12.97
C LEU A 48 16.62 3.34 13.83
N PHE A 49 17.62 3.86 14.58
CA PHE A 49 18.40 3.06 15.52
C PHE A 49 17.64 2.65 16.78
N THR A 50 16.43 3.18 17.00
CA THR A 50 15.56 2.76 18.11
C THR A 50 14.69 1.58 17.70
N GLN A 51 14.36 0.69 18.64
CA GLN A 51 13.43 -0.43 18.40
C GLN A 51 12.08 0.05 17.83
N VAL A 52 11.61 1.20 18.33
CA VAL A 52 10.37 1.84 17.89
C VAL A 52 10.52 2.39 16.46
N GLY A 53 11.69 2.89 16.08
CA GLY A 53 11.95 3.42 14.74
C GLY A 53 11.99 2.35 13.67
N VAL A 54 12.59 1.19 13.95
CA VAL A 54 12.54 0.04 13.03
C VAL A 54 11.09 -0.41 12.81
N CYS A 55 10.28 -0.50 13.87
CA CYS A 55 8.86 -0.83 13.76
C CYS A 55 8.10 0.18 12.88
N GLY A 56 8.31 1.49 13.09
CA GLY A 56 7.70 2.53 12.28
C GLY A 56 8.12 2.48 10.80
N LEU A 57 9.40 2.18 10.53
CA LEU A 57 9.90 2.01 9.16
C LEU A 57 9.20 0.85 8.44
N VAL A 58 8.99 -0.27 9.14
CA VAL A 58 8.28 -1.44 8.59
C VAL A 58 6.84 -1.08 8.23
N VAL A 59 6.13 -0.35 9.10
CA VAL A 59 4.76 0.11 8.81
C VAL A 59 4.75 1.03 7.58
N ALA A 60 5.66 2.01 7.52
CA ALA A 60 5.76 2.93 6.38
C ALA A 60 6.07 2.18 5.06
N TYR A 61 6.98 1.20 5.11
CA TYR A 61 7.31 0.34 3.97
C TYR A 61 6.09 -0.44 3.47
N ASN A 62 5.29 -0.99 4.39
CA ASN A 62 4.06 -1.70 4.04
C ASN A 62 2.98 -0.78 3.43
N ILE A 63 2.85 0.44 3.93
CA ILE A 63 1.94 1.44 3.35
C ILE A 63 2.38 1.80 1.92
N LEU A 64 3.69 1.99 1.70
CA LEU A 64 4.24 2.23 0.36
C LEU A 64 3.98 1.03 -0.56
N GLY A 65 4.21 -0.19 -0.08
CA GLY A 65 3.88 -1.43 -0.79
C GLY A 65 2.40 -1.49 -1.19
N ALA A 66 1.49 -1.13 -0.28
CA ALA A 66 0.06 -1.08 -0.57
C ALA A 66 -0.29 -0.14 -1.73
N PHE A 67 0.35 1.04 -1.80
CA PHE A 67 0.15 1.97 -2.91
C PHE A 67 0.70 1.44 -4.22
N ILE A 68 1.87 0.80 -4.19
CA ILE A 68 2.50 0.20 -5.38
C ILE A 68 1.62 -0.91 -5.94
N PHE A 69 1.22 -1.88 -5.10
CA PHE A 69 0.35 -2.98 -5.53
C PHE A 69 -0.99 -2.49 -6.06
N ARG A 70 -1.62 -1.53 -5.37
CA ARG A 70 -2.86 -0.93 -5.84
C ARG A 70 -2.72 -0.20 -7.18
N ALA A 71 -1.59 0.46 -7.41
CA ALA A 71 -1.35 1.14 -8.68
C ALA A 71 -1.13 0.12 -9.80
N VAL A 72 -0.25 -0.85 -9.59
CA VAL A 72 0.13 -1.85 -10.61
C VAL A 72 -1.03 -2.80 -10.90
N GLU A 73 -1.57 -3.46 -9.89
CA GLU A 73 -2.57 -4.52 -10.05
C GLU A 73 -4.01 -3.99 -10.09
N GLY A 74 -4.26 -2.83 -9.48
CA GLY A 74 -5.59 -2.22 -9.46
C GLY A 74 -5.87 -1.33 -10.66
N LYS A 75 -4.99 -0.34 -10.93
CA LYS A 75 -5.20 0.64 -12.02
C LYS A 75 -4.73 0.14 -13.37
N PHE A 76 -3.63 -0.60 -13.41
CA PHE A 76 -3.07 -1.16 -14.64
C PHE A 76 -3.33 -2.68 -14.77
N GLY A 77 -4.12 -3.26 -13.85
CA GLY A 77 -4.55 -4.64 -13.94
C GLY A 77 -5.43 -4.88 -15.17
N ASP A 78 -5.32 -6.07 -15.73
CA ASP A 78 -6.08 -6.50 -16.90
C ASP A 78 -7.56 -6.73 -16.53
N PRO A 79 -8.51 -5.94 -17.07
CA PRO A 79 -9.94 -6.14 -16.79
C PRO A 79 -10.59 -7.21 -17.69
N THR A 80 -9.84 -7.80 -18.62
CA THR A 80 -10.38 -8.78 -19.57
C THR A 80 -11.00 -10.02 -18.93
N PRO A 81 -10.50 -10.58 -17.80
CA PRO A 81 -11.12 -11.75 -17.18
C PRO A 81 -12.52 -11.43 -16.65
N GLU A 82 -12.71 -10.26 -16.03
CA GLU A 82 -13.99 -9.82 -15.50
C GLU A 82 -15.00 -9.52 -16.61
N GLN A 83 -14.55 -8.87 -17.69
CA GLN A 83 -15.38 -8.59 -18.85
C GLN A 83 -15.80 -9.88 -19.55
N THR A 84 -14.86 -10.80 -19.78
CA THR A 84 -15.15 -12.08 -20.43
C THR A 84 -16.10 -12.93 -19.60
N ALA A 85 -15.90 -12.99 -18.28
CA ALA A 85 -16.81 -13.72 -17.39
C ALA A 85 -18.22 -13.10 -17.35
N SER A 86 -18.32 -11.78 -17.41
CA SER A 86 -19.61 -11.07 -17.50
C SER A 86 -20.35 -11.44 -18.78
N HIS A 87 -19.66 -11.41 -19.93
CA HIS A 87 -20.23 -11.83 -21.21
C HIS A 87 -20.67 -13.30 -21.21
N LEU A 88 -19.84 -14.22 -20.69
CA LEU A 88 -20.20 -15.63 -20.58
C LEU A 88 -21.44 -15.84 -19.71
N ARG A 89 -21.59 -15.05 -18.63
CA ARG A 89 -22.77 -15.10 -17.76
C ARG A 89 -24.02 -14.62 -18.49
N GLU A 90 -23.93 -13.52 -19.23
CA GLU A 90 -25.04 -12.99 -20.02
C GLU A 90 -25.48 -13.98 -21.11
N GLU A 91 -24.53 -14.60 -21.81
CA GLU A 91 -24.83 -15.62 -22.81
C GLU A 91 -25.52 -16.85 -22.19
N MET A 92 -25.02 -17.32 -21.04
CA MET A 92 -25.62 -18.44 -20.30
C MET A 92 -27.05 -18.10 -19.87
N VAL A 93 -27.27 -16.93 -19.26
CA VAL A 93 -28.62 -16.49 -18.86
C VAL A 93 -29.55 -16.41 -20.07
N GLY A 94 -29.07 -15.91 -21.21
CA GLY A 94 -29.81 -15.89 -22.47
C GLY A 94 -30.17 -17.29 -22.97
N ARG A 95 -29.23 -18.25 -22.89
CA ARG A 95 -29.50 -19.66 -23.23
C ARG A 95 -30.54 -20.28 -22.31
N LEU A 96 -30.43 -20.11 -21.00
CA LEU A 96 -31.41 -20.63 -20.05
C LEU A 96 -32.80 -20.02 -20.27
N TRP A 97 -32.86 -18.72 -20.54
CA TRP A 97 -34.10 -18.03 -20.87
C TRP A 97 -34.75 -18.60 -22.14
N ASN A 98 -33.95 -18.85 -23.18
CA ASN A 98 -34.43 -19.46 -24.42
C ASN A 98 -34.95 -20.90 -24.21
N VAL A 99 -34.25 -21.71 -23.40
CA VAL A 99 -34.72 -23.05 -23.02
C VAL A 99 -36.07 -22.96 -22.27
N THR A 100 -36.19 -22.00 -21.36
CA THR A 100 -37.42 -21.79 -20.59
C THR A 100 -38.60 -21.37 -21.48
N ILE A 101 -38.38 -20.50 -22.47
CA ILE A 101 -39.42 -20.09 -23.42
C ILE A 101 -39.80 -21.24 -24.37
N LYS A 102 -38.81 -22.03 -24.84
CA LYS A 102 -39.07 -23.15 -25.76
C LYS A 102 -39.86 -24.27 -25.11
N LEU A 103 -39.62 -24.55 -23.82
CA LEU A 103 -40.37 -25.54 -23.04
C LEU A 103 -41.50 -24.88 -22.22
N ASN A 104 -42.31 -24.02 -22.87
CA ASN A 104 -43.42 -23.30 -22.24
C ASN A 104 -44.46 -24.23 -21.54
N ILE A 105 -44.45 -25.53 -21.85
CA ILE A 105 -45.06 -26.58 -21.02
C ILE A 105 -43.89 -27.30 -20.32
N LEU A 106 -43.71 -27.03 -19.04
CA LEU A 106 -42.54 -27.43 -18.26
C LEU A 106 -42.47 -28.97 -18.11
N GLU A 107 -41.86 -29.64 -19.08
CA GLU A 107 -41.46 -31.05 -18.96
C GLU A 107 -40.17 -31.07 -18.14
N GLU A 108 -40.31 -31.31 -16.84
CA GLU A 108 -39.22 -31.16 -15.86
C GLU A 108 -37.98 -31.98 -16.23
N GLY A 109 -38.17 -33.18 -16.78
CA GLY A 109 -37.08 -34.08 -17.18
C GLY A 109 -36.22 -33.50 -18.30
N LEU A 110 -36.86 -33.13 -19.41
CA LEU A 110 -36.18 -32.54 -20.57
C LEU A 110 -35.60 -31.17 -20.25
N TRP A 111 -36.32 -30.32 -19.52
CA TRP A 111 -35.81 -29.01 -19.10
C TRP A 111 -34.55 -29.16 -18.24
N ARG A 112 -34.58 -30.07 -17.27
CA ARG A 112 -33.43 -30.32 -16.39
C ARG A 112 -32.23 -30.82 -17.17
N GLN A 113 -32.44 -31.70 -18.16
CA GLN A 113 -31.35 -32.20 -19.01
C GLN A 113 -30.69 -31.07 -19.83
N GLU A 114 -31.48 -30.22 -20.47
CA GLU A 114 -30.98 -29.09 -21.28
C GLU A 114 -30.25 -28.05 -20.41
N VAL A 115 -30.80 -27.74 -19.24
CA VAL A 115 -30.17 -26.79 -18.29
C VAL A 115 -28.87 -27.35 -17.74
N VAL A 116 -28.81 -28.63 -17.38
CA VAL A 116 -27.57 -29.27 -16.90
C VAL A 116 -26.50 -29.23 -17.99
N GLY A 117 -26.85 -29.55 -19.25
CA GLY A 117 -25.90 -29.45 -20.37
C GLY A 117 -25.38 -28.02 -20.57
N ALA A 118 -26.27 -27.03 -20.58
CA ALA A 118 -25.87 -25.62 -20.70
C ALA A 118 -24.99 -25.14 -19.52
N LEU A 119 -25.25 -25.63 -18.30
CA LEU A 119 -24.48 -25.30 -17.11
C LEU A 119 -23.09 -25.96 -17.13
N GLU A 120 -22.98 -27.21 -17.58
CA GLU A 120 -21.70 -27.89 -17.76
C GLU A 120 -20.81 -27.17 -18.78
N ASP A 121 -21.38 -26.70 -19.89
CA ASP A 121 -20.64 -25.95 -20.91
C ASP A 121 -20.19 -24.57 -20.39
N PHE A 122 -21.04 -23.88 -19.64
CA PHE A 122 -20.65 -22.65 -18.94
C PHE A 122 -19.51 -22.92 -17.95
N GLN A 123 -19.60 -23.97 -17.15
CA GLN A 123 -18.57 -24.34 -16.18
C GLN A 123 -17.24 -24.64 -16.87
N LYS A 124 -17.24 -25.38 -17.99
CA LYS A 124 -16.04 -25.66 -18.79
C LYS A 124 -15.37 -24.38 -19.30
N SER A 125 -16.16 -23.35 -19.61
CA SER A 125 -15.64 -22.04 -20.02
C SER A 125 -15.14 -21.19 -18.85
N VAL A 126 -15.83 -21.17 -17.70
CA VAL A 126 -15.50 -20.28 -16.56
C VAL A 126 -14.38 -20.81 -15.67
N VAL A 127 -14.28 -22.13 -15.48
CA VAL A 127 -13.22 -22.73 -14.63
C VAL A 127 -11.81 -22.34 -15.08
N PRO A 128 -11.48 -22.35 -16.39
CA PRO A 128 -10.21 -21.83 -16.88
C PRO A 128 -9.98 -20.35 -16.54
N LEU A 129 -11.00 -19.49 -16.64
CA LEU A 129 -10.88 -18.07 -16.29
C LEU A 129 -10.51 -17.88 -14.81
N VAL A 130 -11.13 -18.66 -13.92
CA VAL A 130 -10.80 -18.60 -12.47
C VAL A 130 -9.37 -19.09 -12.23
N LYS A 131 -9.00 -20.24 -12.79
CA LYS A 131 -7.72 -20.91 -12.48
C LYS A 131 -6.50 -20.24 -13.11
N THR A 132 -6.61 -19.79 -14.35
CA THR A 132 -5.45 -19.30 -15.12
C THR A 132 -5.39 -17.78 -15.24
N ARG A 133 -6.55 -17.13 -15.33
CA ARG A 133 -6.64 -15.66 -15.52
C ARG A 133 -6.93 -14.90 -14.22
N GLY A 134 -7.14 -15.61 -13.10
CA GLY A 134 -7.34 -14.99 -11.79
C GLY A 134 -8.67 -14.25 -11.63
N TYR A 135 -9.70 -14.65 -12.38
CA TYR A 135 -11.03 -14.04 -12.29
C TYR A 135 -11.56 -14.07 -10.86
N ARG A 136 -11.85 -12.88 -10.31
CA ARG A 136 -12.26 -12.69 -8.92
C ARG A 136 -13.72 -12.28 -8.73
N GLY A 137 -14.42 -11.96 -9.82
CA GLY A 137 -15.82 -11.50 -9.80
C GLY A 137 -16.02 -10.04 -9.37
N VAL A 138 -14.93 -9.31 -9.14
CA VAL A 138 -14.92 -7.87 -8.85
C VAL A 138 -13.87 -7.20 -9.73
N LEU A 139 -14.06 -5.92 -10.05
CA LEU A 139 -13.11 -5.18 -10.87
C LEU A 139 -11.72 -5.16 -10.21
N PRO A 140 -10.61 -5.18 -10.98
CA PRO A 140 -9.26 -5.17 -10.43
C PRO A 140 -9.01 -4.04 -9.42
N LEU A 141 -9.55 -2.85 -9.67
CA LEU A 141 -9.44 -1.69 -8.78
C LEU A 141 -10.14 -1.89 -7.42
N GLU A 142 -11.24 -2.64 -7.40
CA GLU A 142 -12.00 -2.95 -6.19
C GLU A 142 -11.37 -4.12 -5.43
N ALA A 143 -10.88 -5.13 -6.15
CA ALA A 143 -10.08 -6.21 -5.59
C ALA A 143 -8.84 -5.68 -4.85
N TRP A 144 -8.11 -4.76 -5.48
CA TRP A 144 -6.94 -4.10 -4.93
C TRP A 144 -7.31 -2.80 -4.19
N SER A 145 -8.27 -2.89 -3.28
CA SER A 145 -8.55 -1.82 -2.33
C SER A 145 -7.31 -1.53 -1.46
N PHE A 146 -7.24 -0.33 -0.86
CA PHE A 146 -6.09 0.05 -0.03
C PHE A 146 -5.84 -0.96 1.10
N SER A 147 -6.89 -1.38 1.80
CA SER A 147 -6.79 -2.36 2.88
C SER A 147 -6.35 -3.74 2.39
N ALA A 148 -6.84 -4.18 1.23
CA ALA A 148 -6.43 -5.46 0.64
C ALA A 148 -4.96 -5.45 0.20
N ALA A 149 -4.53 -4.39 -0.49
CA ALA A 149 -3.14 -4.21 -0.91
C ALA A 149 -2.18 -4.08 0.28
N LEU A 150 -2.62 -3.45 1.37
CA LEU A 150 -1.85 -3.35 2.62
C LEU A 150 -1.69 -4.70 3.30
N MET A 151 -2.77 -5.47 3.41
CA MET A 151 -2.72 -6.82 3.98
C MET A 151 -1.83 -7.75 3.13
N TYR A 152 -1.89 -7.62 1.80
CA TYR A 152 -1.03 -8.37 0.89
C TYR A 152 0.45 -7.99 1.04
N SER A 153 0.76 -6.68 1.12
CA SER A 153 2.13 -6.21 1.40
C SER A 153 2.64 -6.77 2.73
N LEU A 154 1.78 -6.77 3.76
CA LEU A 154 2.13 -7.30 5.08
C LEU A 154 2.41 -8.80 5.04
N SER A 155 1.59 -9.59 4.35
CA SER A 155 1.81 -11.04 4.24
C SER A 155 3.11 -11.41 3.53
N VAL A 156 3.54 -10.62 2.55
CA VAL A 156 4.83 -10.79 1.88
C VAL A 156 5.98 -10.44 2.83
N TYR A 157 5.86 -9.32 3.56
CA TYR A 157 6.86 -8.91 4.54
C TYR A 157 7.04 -9.93 5.68
N THR A 158 5.92 -10.45 6.21
CA THR A 158 5.93 -11.46 7.27
C THR A 158 6.15 -12.88 6.75
N THR A 159 6.38 -13.04 5.44
CA THR A 159 6.58 -14.33 4.76
C THR A 159 5.49 -15.36 5.08
N ILE A 160 4.25 -14.89 5.26
CA ILE A 160 3.05 -15.74 5.38
C ILE A 160 2.56 -16.15 4.01
N GLY A 161 2.64 -15.19 3.06
CA GLY A 161 2.16 -15.31 1.69
C GLY A 161 2.81 -16.46 0.94
#